data_AF-A0A372JCJ3-F1
#
_entry.id   AF-A0A372JCJ3-F1
#
_cell.length_a   1.000
_cell.length_b   1.000
_cell.length_c   1.000
_cell.angle_alpha   90.00
_cell.angle_beta   90.00
_cell.angle_gamma   90.00
#
_symmetry.space_group_name_H-M   'P 1'
#
loop_
_entity.id
_entity.type
_entity.pdbx_description
1 polymer ?
#
loop_
_entity_poly.entity_id
_entity_poly.type
_entity_poly.pdbx_seq_one_letter_code
_entity_poly.pdbx_strand_id
1 'polypeptide(L)' 'MPSVIGMNHQKAQNLLQSRGLRNMVERDVTGRGRKLLIDRNWVVVRQSPSPGSRVSSSTTVTLYSKKYTD' A
#
# COMPACT_ATOMS: atom_id res chain seq x y z
N MET A 1 -6.10 -8.20 8.16
CA MET A 1 -5.52 -7.15 7.30
C MET A 1 -5.69 -5.79 7.98
N PRO A 2 -4.61 -5.05 8.33
CA PRO A 2 -4.75 -3.70 8.89
C PRO A 2 -5.24 -2.68 7.84
N SER A 3 -5.90 -1.63 8.30
CA SER A 3 -6.24 -0.47 7.45
C SER A 3 -5.01 0.41 7.30
N VAL A 4 -4.61 0.68 6.06
CA VAL A 4 -3.51 1.59 5.70
C VAL A 4 -3.95 2.70 4.74
N ILE A 5 -5.23 2.79 4.43
CA ILE A 5 -5.79 3.87 3.61
C ILE A 5 -5.58 5.20 4.33
N GLY A 6 -5.12 6.21 3.59
CA GLY A 6 -4.75 7.53 4.10
C GLY A 6 -3.33 7.60 4.69
N MET A 7 -2.64 6.47 4.86
CA MET A 7 -1.27 6.47 5.35
C MET A 7 -0.28 6.87 4.26
N ASN A 8 0.81 7.49 4.69
CA ASN A 8 2.03 7.57 3.89
C ASN A 8 2.46 6.17 3.42
N HIS A 9 2.87 6.03 2.16
CA HIS A 9 3.14 4.72 1.57
C HIS A 9 4.21 3.93 2.32
N GLN A 10 5.32 4.58 2.70
CA GLN A 10 6.37 3.93 3.49
C GLN A 10 5.85 3.44 4.84
N LYS A 11 5.04 4.26 5.52
CA LYS A 11 4.45 3.86 6.82
C LYS A 11 3.48 2.70 6.64
N ALA A 12 2.72 2.65 5.55
CA ALA A 12 1.81 1.56 5.23
C ALA A 12 2.58 0.25 5.04
N GLN A 13 3.64 0.24 4.23
CA GLN A 13 4.51 -0.93 4.06
C GLN A 13 5.09 -1.42 5.40
N ASN A 14 5.63 -0.51 6.21
CA ASN A 14 6.24 -0.86 7.50
C ASN A 14 5.21 -1.52 8.45
N LEU A 15 3.99 -0.99 8.50
CA LEU A 15 2.92 -1.58 9.30
C LEU A 15 2.52 -2.97 8.78
N LEU A 16 2.44 -3.16 7.47
CA LEU A 16 2.11 -4.46 6.88
C LEU A 16 3.20 -5.49 7.15
N GLN A 17 4.46 -5.11 6.96
CA GLN A 17 5.63 -5.95 7.25
C GLN A 17 5.70 -6.33 8.74
N SER A 18 5.39 -5.40 9.65
CA SER A 18 5.35 -5.68 11.09
C SER A 18 4.23 -6.67 11.47
N ARG A 19 3.24 -6.89 10.59
CA ARG A 19 2.19 -7.90 10.73
C ARG A 19 2.50 -9.18 9.93
N GLY A 20 3.73 -9.31 9.41
CA GLY A 20 4.18 -10.47 8.64
C GLY A 20 3.75 -10.49 7.18
N LEU A 21 3.13 -9.41 6.68
CA LEU A 21 2.73 -9.27 5.27
C LEU A 21 3.87 -8.64 4.48
N ARG A 22 4.63 -9.48 3.77
CA ARG A 22 5.84 -9.05 3.03
C ARG A 22 5.67 -9.06 1.51
N ASN A 23 4.66 -9.78 1.01
CA ASN A 23 4.34 -9.83 -0.41
C ASN A 23 3.51 -8.59 -0.78
N MET A 24 4.17 -7.53 -1.26
CA MET A 24 3.51 -6.27 -1.60
C MET A 24 3.68 -5.92 -3.08
N VAL A 25 2.61 -5.41 -3.68
CA VAL A 25 2.58 -4.87 -5.04
C VAL A 25 2.11 -3.43 -4.98
N GLU A 26 2.75 -2.57 -5.74
CA GLU A 26 2.47 -1.13 -5.72
C GLU A 26 1.94 -0.68 -7.07
N ARG A 27 0.97 0.23 -7.01
CA ARG A 27 0.32 0.79 -8.18
C ARG A 27 0.06 2.27 -7.99
N ASP A 28 0.48 3.05 -8.98
CA ASP A 28 0.01 4.42 -9.15
C ASP A 28 -1.45 4.39 -9.60
N VAL A 29 -2.33 4.94 -8.76
CA VAL A 29 -3.78 4.96 -9.01
C VAL A 29 -4.17 6.00 -10.05
N THR A 30 -3.30 6.97 -10.37
CA THR A 30 -3.64 8.06 -11.29
C THR A 30 -3.59 7.65 -12.76
N GLY A 31 -3.25 6.39 -13.07
CA GLY A 31 -3.13 5.89 -14.44
C GLY A 31 -1.89 6.39 -15.20
N ARG A 32 -0.99 7.14 -14.55
CA ARG A 32 0.21 7.73 -15.17
C ARG A 32 1.38 6.74 -15.31
N GLY A 33 1.22 5.49 -14.87
CA GLY A 33 2.23 4.44 -14.99
C GLY A 33 3.54 4.70 -14.22
N ARG A 34 3.53 5.61 -13.23
CA ARG A 34 4.74 5.95 -12.48
C ARG A 34 5.11 4.82 -11.52
N LYS A 35 6.41 4.60 -11.34
CA LYS A 35 6.94 3.78 -10.25
C LYS A 35 7.01 4.60 -8.97
N LEU A 36 6.71 3.96 -7.84
CA LEU A 36 6.84 4.57 -6.52
C LEU A 36 8.31 4.51 -6.11
N LEU A 37 9.09 5.52 -6.53
CA LEU A 37 10.54 5.57 -6.28
C LEU A 37 10.89 6.16 -4.91
N ILE A 38 10.08 7.12 -4.45
CA ILE A 38 10.23 7.76 -3.14
C ILE A 38 8.89 7.60 -2.43
N ASP A 39 8.69 6.46 -1.76
CA ASP A 39 7.41 6.06 -1.15
C ASP A 39 6.85 7.12 -0.21
N ARG A 40 7.72 7.87 0.46
CA ARG A 40 7.32 8.96 1.35
C ARG A 40 6.58 10.11 0.65
N ASN A 41 6.68 10.24 -0.67
CA ASN A 41 5.93 11.24 -1.46
C ASN A 41 4.51 10.78 -1.82
N TRP A 42 4.11 9.58 -1.39
CA TRP A 42 2.85 8.96 -1.79
C TRP A 42 1.95 8.68 -0.59
N VAL A 43 0.65 8.72 -0.85
CA VAL A 43 -0.42 8.35 0.10
C VAL A 43 -1.23 7.20 -0.47
N VAL A 44 -1.48 6.20 0.37
CA VAL A 44 -2.34 5.07 0.02
C VAL A 44 -3.79 5.54 -0.04
N VAL A 45 -4.46 5.34 -1.16
CA VAL A 45 -5.89 5.66 -1.32
C VAL A 45 -6.76 4.41 -1.38
N ARG A 46 -6.16 3.26 -1.71
CA ARG A 46 -6.85 1.98 -1.73
C ARG A 46 -5.85 0.85 -1.46
N GLN A 47 -6.34 -0.21 -0.84
CA GLN A 47 -5.60 -1.44 -0.62
C GLN A 47 -6.42 -2.65 -1.06
N SER A 48 -5.75 -3.74 -1.40
CA SER A 48 -6.35 -5.06 -1.62
C SER A 48 -5.43 -6.13 -1.03
N PRO A 49 -5.91 -7.09 -0.22
CA PRO A 49 -7.27 -7.22 0.30
C PRO A 49 -7.73 -6.04 1.16
N SER A 50 -9.05 -5.91 1.33
CA SER A 50 -9.64 -4.81 2.08
C SER A 50 -9.26 -4.86 3.57
N PRO A 51 -9.34 -3.72 4.29
CA PRO A 51 -9.17 -3.72 5.73
C PRO A 51 -10.10 -4.74 6.41
N GLY A 52 -9.61 -5.43 7.45
CA GLY A 52 -10.39 -6.45 8.16
C GLY A 52 -10.41 -7.83 7.50
N SER A 53 -9.99 -7.97 6.24
CA SER A 53 -9.88 -9.30 5.60
C SER A 53 -8.98 -10.25 6.40
N ARG A 54 -9.40 -11.51 6.51
CA ARG A 54 -8.55 -12.61 6.98
C ARG A 54 -7.58 -12.96 5.85
N VAL A 55 -6.29 -12.85 6.13
CA VAL A 55 -5.21 -13.04 5.14
C VAL A 55 -4.12 -13.89 5.78
N SER A 56 -3.48 -14.74 4.97
CA SER A 56 -2.26 -15.45 5.36
C SER A 56 -1.04 -14.56 5.18
N SER A 57 0.10 -14.92 5.78
CA SER A 57 1.39 -14.25 5.55
C SER A 57 1.87 -14.32 4.09
N SER A 58 1.41 -15.34 3.34
CA SER A 58 1.69 -15.50 1.92
C SER A 58 0.81 -14.64 1.00
N THR A 59 -0.23 -14.00 1.54
CA THR A 59 -1.17 -13.20 0.75
C THR A 59 -0.47 -11.98 0.16
N THR A 60 -0.63 -11.79 -1.15
CA THR A 60 -0.15 -10.59 -1.84
C THR A 60 -1.06 -9.40 -1.53
N VAL A 61 -0.47 -8.32 -1.03
CA VAL A 61 -1.14 -7.05 -0.76
C VAL A 61 -0.82 -6.06 -1.87
N THR A 62 -1.84 -5.54 -2.55
CA THR A 62 -1.70 -4.44 -3.50
C THR A 62 -2.01 -3.11 -2.83
N LEU A 63 -1.06 -2.18 -2.84
CA LEU A 63 -1.23 -0.80 -2.42
C LEU A 63 -1.37 0.11 -3.62
N TYR A 64 -2.50 0.83 -3.67
CA TYR A 64 -2.77 1.84 -4.68
C TYR A 64 -2.57 3.21 -4.07
N SER A 65 -1.66 3.99 -4.64
CA SER A 65 -1.27 5.28 -4.09
C SER A 65 -1.23 6.36 -5.15
N LYS A 66 -1.31 7.61 -4.70
CA LYS A 66 -1.02 8.81 -5.51
C LYS A 66 0.03 9.65 -4.80
N LYS A 67 0.73 10.52 -5.53
CA LYS A 67 1.60 11.51 -4.89
C LYS A 67 0.76 12.51 -4.11
N TYR A 68 1.33 13.10 -3.07
CA TYR A 68 0.69 14.24 -2.38
C TYR A 68 0.45 15.44 -3.29
N THR A 69 1.21 15.56 -4.39
CA THR A 69 1.10 16.64 -5.38
C THR A 69 0.07 16.36 -6.48
N ASP A 70 -0.66 15.23 -6.44
CA ASP A 70 -1.74 14.91 -7.38
C ASP A 70 -3.12 15.28 -6.80
#